data_AF-A0A520W7C7-F1
#
_entry.id   AF-A0A520W7C7-F1
#
_cell.length_a   1.000
_cell.length_b   1.000
_cell.length_c   1.000
_cell.angle_alpha   90.00
_cell.angle_beta   90.00
_cell.angle_gamma   90.00
#
_symmetry.space_group_name_H-M   'P 1'
#
loop_
_entity.id
_entity.type
_entity.pdbx_description
1 polymer ?
#
loop_
_entity_poly.entity_id
_entity_poly.type
_entity_poly.pdbx_seq_one_letter_code
_entity_poly.pdbx_strand_id
1 'polypeptide(L)'
;MINYLFILIFLGLIFFIILTKLIKENEIKKFKKINFLSIYLSLFVFSYISVSITYYFLGAPNISNSMLLEIKEKKQLVKQEQLKKIKKTKNDLKIINKMLQNDPQNLNLLLAKASMAAIIQDIETEIETLKKIIKVNPITNVKSLLAQAYLRKNDGIVNEFIKKLIDEVLSEKPKDPGANFILAKYLNQNGNKNKSRNLLLKILKNLDVKGPWHQIYKDELNIK
;
A
#
# COMPACT_ATOMS: atom_id res chain seq x y z
N MET A 1 0.32 28.52 14.02
CA MET A 1 0.31 29.31 15.27
C MET A 1 -0.97 29.12 16.09
N ILE A 2 -2.16 29.22 15.49
CA ILE A 2 -3.45 29.13 16.22
C ILE A 2 -3.56 27.85 17.08
N ASN A 3 -3.26 26.67 16.51
CA ASN A 3 -3.34 25.40 17.24
C ASN A 3 -2.31 25.28 18.38
N TYR A 4 -1.13 25.89 18.24
CA TYR A 4 -0.10 25.91 19.30
C TYR A 4 -0.57 26.72 20.50
N LEU A 5 -1.15 27.90 20.25
CA LEU A 5 -1.69 28.77 21.29
C LEU A 5 -2.84 28.07 22.04
N PHE A 6 -3.74 27.40 21.33
CA PHE A 6 -4.83 26.63 21.94
C PHE A 6 -4.35 25.48 22.82
N ILE A 7 -3.33 24.74 22.41
CA ILE A 7 -2.75 23.64 23.21
C ILE A 7 -2.11 24.19 24.49
N LEU A 8 -1.39 25.31 24.41
CA LEU A 8 -0.83 25.96 25.60
C LEU A 8 -1.93 26.47 26.54
N ILE A 9 -2.99 27.10 26.02
CA ILE A 9 -4.12 27.57 26.83
C ILE A 9 -4.81 26.38 27.51
N PHE A 10 -5.01 25.28 26.79
CA PHE A 10 -5.66 24.07 27.31
C PHE A 10 -4.83 23.39 28.42
N LEU A 11 -3.51 23.28 28.24
CA LEU A 11 -2.59 22.79 29.28
C LEU A 11 -2.63 23.68 30.54
N GLY A 12 -2.67 25.00 30.35
CA GLY A 12 -2.82 25.97 31.43
C GLY A 12 -4.12 25.77 32.21
N LEU A 13 -5.24 25.57 31.52
CA LEU A 13 -6.55 25.32 32.13
C LEU A 13 -6.59 24.01 32.92
N ILE A 14 -6.07 22.91 32.36
CA ILE A 14 -5.97 21.63 33.07
C ILE A 14 -5.18 21.79 34.37
N PHE A 15 -4.04 22.46 34.29
CA PHE A 15 -3.18 22.68 35.44
C PHE A 15 -3.83 23.57 36.51
N PHE A 16 -4.60 24.58 36.10
CA PHE A 16 -5.37 25.41 37.02
C PHE A 16 -6.48 24.62 37.74
N ILE A 17 -7.20 23.76 37.01
CA ILE A 17 -8.27 22.90 37.58
C ILE A 17 -7.68 21.90 38.58
N ILE A 18 -6.55 21.26 38.25
CA ILE A 18 -5.89 20.31 39.16
C ILE A 18 -5.38 21.03 40.41
N LEU A 19 -4.79 22.21 40.27
CA LEU A 19 -4.29 23.01 41.39
C LEU A 19 -5.40 23.41 42.37
N THR A 20 -6.51 23.91 41.84
CA THR A 20 -7.66 24.34 42.65
C THR A 20 -8.30 23.16 43.41
N LYS A 21 -8.36 21.98 42.79
CA LYS A 21 -8.84 20.75 43.43
C LYS A 21 -7.92 20.31 44.59
N LEU A 22 -6.61 20.29 44.35
CA LEU A 22 -5.61 19.92 45.37
C LEU A 22 -5.59 20.87 46.58
N ILE A 23 -5.80 22.17 46.35
CA ILE A 23 -5.92 23.17 47.43
C ILE A 23 -7.18 22.90 48.26
N LYS A 24 -8.33 22.65 47.61
CA LYS A 24 -9.62 22.45 48.29
C LYS A 24 -9.65 21.18 49.15
N GLU A 25 -9.00 20.10 48.72
CA GLU A 25 -8.95 18.82 49.44
C GLU A 25 -7.94 18.81 50.60
N ASN A 26 -7.24 19.93 50.88
CA ASN A 26 -6.20 20.06 51.93
C ASN A 26 -5.05 19.03 51.82
N GLU A 27 -4.96 18.31 50.68
CA GLU A 27 -3.93 17.33 50.34
C GLU A 27 -2.52 17.92 50.46
N ILE A 28 -2.38 19.21 50.18
CA ILE A 28 -1.12 19.98 50.28
C ILE A 28 -0.51 19.91 51.70
N LYS A 29 -1.33 19.83 52.75
CA LYS A 29 -0.84 19.74 54.14
C LYS A 29 -0.21 18.39 54.47
N LYS A 30 -0.47 17.33 53.69
CA LYS A 30 0.15 16.00 53.87
C LYS A 30 1.59 15.96 53.34
N PHE A 31 1.94 16.81 52.38
CA PHE A 31 3.25 16.86 51.72
C PHE A 31 4.27 17.77 52.44
N LYS A 32 4.22 17.88 53.77
CA LYS A 32 4.99 18.83 54.60
C LYS A 32 6.53 18.74 54.54
N LYS A 33 7.13 17.82 53.78
CA LYS A 33 8.59 17.59 53.74
C LYS A 33 9.27 18.02 52.43
N ILE A 34 8.49 18.30 51.40
CA ILE A 34 8.97 18.72 50.07
C ILE A 34 8.09 19.88 49.64
N ASN A 35 8.65 20.95 49.07
CA ASN A 35 7.87 22.08 48.55
C ASN A 35 7.03 21.61 47.35
N PHE A 36 5.89 20.97 47.62
CA PHE A 36 4.99 20.38 46.63
C PHE A 36 4.62 21.39 45.54
N LEU A 37 4.37 22.64 45.94
CA LEU A 37 4.09 23.74 45.02
C LEU A 37 5.24 23.97 44.02
N SER A 38 6.50 23.85 44.46
CA SER A 38 7.68 24.00 43.61
C SER A 38 7.81 22.85 42.60
N ILE A 39 7.57 21.60 43.02
CA ILE A 39 7.58 20.44 42.12
C ILE A 39 6.45 20.54 41.09
N TYR A 40 5.25 20.89 41.55
CA TYR A 40 4.09 21.07 40.70
C TYR A 40 4.34 22.15 39.63
N LEU A 41 4.87 23.29 40.03
CA LEU A 41 5.23 24.38 39.12
C LEU A 41 6.37 23.99 38.17
N SER A 42 7.33 23.20 38.62
CA SER A 42 8.41 22.67 37.78
C SER A 42 7.87 21.74 36.68
N LEU A 43 6.94 20.85 37.01
CA LEU A 43 6.28 19.96 36.03
C LEU A 43 5.47 20.74 35.00
N PHE A 44 4.81 21.83 35.41
CA PHE A 44 4.10 22.73 34.50
C PHE A 44 5.03 23.35 33.47
N VAL A 45 6.11 23.98 33.95
CA VAL A 45 7.09 24.64 33.09
C VAL A 45 7.74 23.62 32.15
N PHE A 46 8.07 22.43 32.65
CA PHE A 46 8.60 21.34 31.82
C PHE A 46 7.61 20.92 30.72
N SER A 47 6.31 20.83 31.01
CA SER A 47 5.31 20.50 30.00
C SER A 47 5.22 21.57 28.89
N TYR A 48 5.24 22.87 29.24
CA TYR A 48 5.25 23.97 28.27
C TYR A 48 6.49 23.97 27.39
N ILE A 49 7.66 23.75 28.00
CA ILE A 49 8.94 23.64 27.29
C ILE A 49 8.90 22.44 26.34
N SER A 50 8.39 21.28 26.77
CA SER A 50 8.31 20.09 25.92
C SER A 50 7.43 20.30 24.68
N VAL A 51 6.27 20.96 24.82
CA VAL A 51 5.41 21.32 23.69
C VAL A 51 6.11 22.31 22.76
N SER A 52 6.83 23.29 23.32
CA SER A 52 7.60 24.26 22.53
C SER A 52 8.72 23.59 21.73
N ILE A 53 9.48 22.68 22.37
CA ILE A 53 10.56 21.91 21.75
C ILE A 53 10.00 21.00 20.65
N THR A 54 8.90 20.28 20.89
CA THR A 54 8.30 19.42 19.87
C THR A 54 7.84 20.21 18.65
N TYR A 55 7.22 21.38 18.83
CA TYR A 55 6.86 22.27 17.71
C TYR A 55 8.07 22.88 17.00
N TYR A 56 9.17 23.13 17.74
CA TYR A 56 10.42 23.62 17.15
C TYR A 56 11.12 22.54 16.30
N PHE A 57 11.21 21.31 16.80
CA PHE A 57 11.90 20.21 16.10
C PHE A 57 11.04 19.55 15.00
N LEU A 58 9.75 19.34 15.26
CA LEU A 58 8.85 18.63 14.33
C LEU A 58 8.08 19.59 13.41
N GLY A 59 8.12 20.89 13.69
CA GLY A 59 7.25 21.87 13.04
C GLY A 59 5.80 21.77 13.54
N ALA A 60 4.96 22.72 13.14
CA ALA A 60 3.52 22.61 13.37
C ALA A 60 2.95 21.51 12.45
N PRO A 61 2.13 20.56 12.95
CA PRO A 61 1.42 19.59 12.11
C PRO A 61 0.24 20.25 11.37
N ASN A 62 0.49 21.42 10.79
CA ASN A 62 -0.50 22.23 10.12
C ASN A 62 -0.42 21.92 8.63
N ILE A 63 -1.24 20.97 8.17
CA ILE A 63 -1.43 20.79 6.72
C ILE A 63 -2.12 22.06 6.23
N SER A 64 -1.41 22.88 5.44
CA SER A 64 -1.99 24.11 4.93
C SER A 64 -3.19 23.78 4.02
N ASN A 65 -4.20 24.65 4.00
CA ASN A 65 -5.31 24.51 3.05
C ASN A 65 -4.81 24.44 1.60
N SER A 66 -3.69 25.11 1.28
CA SER A 66 -3.02 25.00 -0.02
C SER A 66 -2.44 23.60 -0.29
N MET A 67 -1.82 22.95 0.71
CA MET A 67 -1.32 21.58 0.58
C MET A 67 -2.47 20.57 0.46
N LEU A 68 -3.57 20.77 1.18
CA LEU A 68 -4.78 19.95 1.02
C LEU A 68 -5.39 20.09 -0.38
N LEU A 69 -5.45 21.33 -0.90
CA LEU A 69 -5.91 21.61 -2.26
C LEU A 69 -4.99 20.92 -3.29
N GLU A 70 -3.68 21.05 -3.14
CA GLU A 70 -2.68 20.42 -4.02
C GLU A 70 -2.80 18.89 -4.01
N ILE A 71 -2.96 18.27 -2.84
CA ILE A 71 -3.18 16.81 -2.72
C ILE A 71 -4.47 16.41 -3.43
N LYS A 72 -5.55 17.19 -3.28
CA LYS A 72 -6.83 16.93 -3.94
C LYS A 72 -6.73 17.06 -5.46
N GLU A 73 -6.07 18.10 -5.95
CA GLU A 73 -5.82 18.35 -7.36
C GLU A 73 -4.96 17.24 -7.97
N LYS A 74 -3.85 16.86 -7.32
CA LYS A 74 -3.01 15.73 -7.73
C LYS A 74 -3.81 14.44 -7.82
N LYS A 75 -4.62 14.12 -6.80
CA LYS A 75 -5.51 12.94 -6.83
C LYS A 75 -6.52 12.99 -7.97
N GLN A 76 -7.07 14.18 -8.24
CA GLN A 76 -8.02 14.37 -9.33
C GLN A 76 -7.35 14.20 -10.70
N LEU A 77 -6.14 14.73 -10.90
CA LEU A 77 -5.36 14.57 -12.12
C LEU A 77 -5.05 13.09 -12.38
N VAL A 78 -4.54 12.36 -11.39
CA VAL A 78 -4.27 10.92 -11.50
C VAL A 78 -5.55 10.15 -11.88
N LYS A 79 -6.68 10.48 -11.24
CA LYS A 79 -7.97 9.86 -11.57
C LYS A 79 -8.40 10.16 -13.01
N GLN A 80 -8.22 11.40 -13.48
CA GLN A 80 -8.55 11.79 -14.85
C GLN A 80 -7.66 11.08 -15.88
N GLU A 81 -6.36 10.98 -15.62
CA GLU A 81 -5.42 10.23 -16.48
C GLU A 81 -5.78 8.75 -16.55
N GLN A 82 -6.11 8.14 -15.41
CA GLN A 82 -6.57 6.76 -15.35
C GLN A 82 -7.85 6.55 -16.17
N LEU A 83 -8.84 7.44 -16.06
CA LEU A 83 -10.07 7.39 -16.85
C LEU A 83 -9.81 7.55 -18.36
N LYS A 84 -8.92 8.47 -18.74
CA LYS A 84 -8.50 8.63 -20.15
C LYS A 84 -7.84 7.36 -20.68
N LYS A 85 -6.94 6.75 -19.89
CA LYS A 85 -6.29 5.48 -20.23
C LYS A 85 -7.32 4.37 -20.41
N ILE A 86 -8.24 4.19 -19.47
CA ILE A 86 -9.31 3.19 -19.56
C ILE A 86 -10.17 3.41 -20.81
N LYS A 87 -10.57 4.65 -21.10
CA LYS A 87 -11.37 4.98 -22.28
C LYS A 87 -10.62 4.62 -23.57
N LYS A 88 -9.33 4.96 -23.67
CA LYS A 88 -8.48 4.60 -24.80
C LYS A 88 -8.37 3.09 -24.95
N THR A 89 -8.03 2.38 -23.87
CA THR A 89 -7.90 0.91 -23.87
C THR A 89 -9.19 0.21 -24.28
N LYS A 90 -10.37 0.71 -23.86
CA LYS A 90 -11.66 0.17 -24.32
C LYS A 90 -11.87 0.33 -25.83
N ASN A 91 -11.40 1.42 -26.43
CA ASN A 91 -11.48 1.62 -27.87
C ASN A 91 -10.53 0.68 -28.61
N ASP A 92 -9.28 0.58 -28.14
CA ASP A 92 -8.26 -0.30 -28.71
C ASP A 92 -8.71 -1.77 -28.66
N LEU A 93 -9.37 -2.18 -27.57
CA LEU A 93 -9.95 -3.51 -27.42
C LEU A 93 -10.98 -3.84 -28.50
N LYS A 94 -11.79 -2.86 -28.95
CA LYS A 94 -12.74 -3.06 -30.05
C LYS A 94 -12.02 -3.34 -31.37
N ILE A 95 -10.91 -2.65 -31.62
CA ILE A 95 -10.08 -2.85 -32.81
C ILE A 95 -9.47 -4.24 -32.79
N ILE A 96 -8.86 -4.64 -31.66
CA ILE A 96 -8.29 -5.98 -31.48
C ILE A 96 -9.34 -7.07 -31.67
N ASN A 97 -10.55 -6.90 -31.12
CA ASN A 97 -11.61 -7.89 -31.28
C ASN A 97 -12.01 -8.07 -32.75
N LYS A 98 -12.02 -7.00 -33.57
CA LYS A 98 -12.24 -7.11 -35.02
C LYS A 98 -11.11 -7.85 -35.71
N MET A 99 -9.85 -7.55 -35.37
CA MET A 99 -8.69 -8.24 -35.96
C MET A 99 -8.69 -9.75 -35.62
N LEU A 100 -9.07 -10.10 -34.39
CA LEU A 100 -9.22 -11.49 -33.94
C LEU A 100 -10.38 -12.25 -34.60
N GLN A 101 -11.32 -11.58 -35.28
CA GLN A 101 -12.32 -12.29 -36.09
C GLN A 101 -11.69 -12.90 -37.34
N ASN A 102 -10.70 -12.22 -37.92
CA ASN A 102 -10.00 -12.66 -39.13
C ASN A 102 -8.87 -13.65 -38.80
N ASP A 103 -8.19 -13.47 -37.67
CA ASP A 103 -7.14 -14.37 -37.17
C ASP A 103 -7.37 -14.70 -35.68
N PRO A 104 -8.24 -15.69 -35.38
CA PRO A 104 -8.64 -15.99 -34.01
C PRO A 104 -7.54 -16.58 -33.12
N GLN A 105 -6.44 -17.05 -33.70
CA GLN A 105 -5.35 -17.72 -32.97
C GLN A 105 -4.07 -16.88 -32.91
N ASN A 106 -4.11 -15.66 -33.43
CA ASN A 106 -2.98 -14.73 -33.36
C ASN A 106 -2.53 -14.47 -31.91
N LEU A 107 -1.40 -15.05 -31.53
CA LEU A 107 -0.89 -14.96 -30.16
C LEU A 107 -0.61 -13.52 -29.72
N ASN A 108 -0.12 -12.67 -30.64
CA ASN A 108 0.18 -11.27 -30.34
C ASN A 108 -1.11 -10.49 -30.04
N LEU A 109 -2.15 -10.67 -30.86
CA LEU A 109 -3.44 -10.03 -30.64
C LEU A 109 -4.14 -10.55 -29.38
N LEU A 110 -4.04 -11.85 -29.10
CA LEU A 110 -4.58 -12.43 -27.87
C LEU A 110 -3.85 -11.88 -26.63
N LEU A 111 -2.51 -11.79 -26.65
CA LEU A 111 -1.74 -11.21 -25.55
C LEU A 111 -2.10 -9.74 -25.33
N ALA A 112 -2.23 -8.98 -26.42
CA ALA A 112 -2.68 -7.59 -26.36
C ALA A 112 -4.10 -7.48 -25.77
N LYS A 113 -5.03 -8.36 -26.18
CA LYS A 113 -6.38 -8.43 -25.60
C LYS A 113 -6.35 -8.70 -24.09
N ALA A 114 -5.60 -9.72 -23.65
CA ALA A 114 -5.47 -10.05 -22.22
C ALA A 114 -4.86 -8.88 -21.42
N SER A 115 -3.80 -8.26 -21.95
CA SER A 115 -3.18 -7.09 -21.32
C SER A 115 -4.13 -5.90 -21.21
N MET A 116 -4.94 -5.64 -22.24
CA MET A 116 -5.91 -4.56 -22.23
C MET A 116 -7.05 -4.83 -21.25
N ALA A 117 -7.54 -6.07 -21.21
CA ALA A 117 -8.53 -6.53 -20.23
C ALA A 117 -8.02 -6.32 -18.79
N ALA A 118 -6.76 -6.69 -18.51
CA ALA A 118 -6.11 -6.45 -17.22
C ALA A 118 -6.09 -4.95 -16.84
N ILE A 119 -5.75 -4.07 -17.79
CA ILE A 119 -5.69 -2.60 -17.57
C ILE A 119 -7.07 -2.03 -17.19
N ILE A 120 -8.15 -2.52 -17.81
CA ILE A 120 -9.52 -2.06 -17.54
C ILE A 120 -10.21 -2.85 -16.43
N GLN A 121 -9.48 -3.76 -15.77
CA GLN A 121 -9.97 -4.65 -14.70
C GLN A 121 -11.11 -5.59 -15.15
N ASP A 122 -11.16 -5.93 -16.44
CA ASP A 122 -12.03 -6.98 -16.96
C ASP A 122 -11.37 -8.34 -16.77
N ILE A 123 -11.45 -8.84 -15.54
CA ILE A 123 -10.75 -10.05 -15.09
C ILE A 123 -11.24 -11.31 -15.82
N GLU A 124 -12.53 -11.39 -16.15
CA GLU A 124 -13.07 -12.56 -16.87
C GLU A 124 -12.54 -12.63 -18.30
N THR A 125 -12.59 -11.52 -19.05
CA THR A 125 -12.04 -11.46 -20.41
C THR A 125 -10.53 -11.75 -20.40
N GLU A 126 -9.80 -11.25 -19.42
CA GLU A 126 -8.38 -11.55 -19.25
C GLU A 126 -8.13 -13.05 -19.07
N ILE A 127 -8.81 -13.69 -18.11
CA ILE A 127 -8.66 -15.12 -17.80
C ILE A 127 -9.01 -15.98 -19.01
N GLU A 128 -10.14 -15.72 -19.67
CA GLU A 128 -10.57 -16.47 -20.85
C GLU A 128 -9.56 -16.35 -21.99
N THR A 129 -9.04 -15.15 -22.21
CA THR A 129 -8.05 -14.89 -23.26
C THR A 129 -6.71 -15.58 -22.96
N LEU A 130 -6.23 -15.52 -21.71
CA LEU A 130 -5.01 -16.22 -21.28
C LEU A 130 -5.14 -17.74 -21.39
N LYS A 131 -6.30 -18.30 -21.03
CA LYS A 131 -6.59 -19.72 -21.25
C LYS A 131 -6.57 -20.08 -22.73
N LYS A 132 -7.11 -19.23 -23.60
CA LYS A 132 -7.08 -19.45 -25.05
C LYS A 132 -5.64 -19.45 -25.58
N ILE A 133 -4.79 -18.53 -25.11
CA ILE A 133 -3.37 -18.49 -25.47
C ILE A 133 -2.69 -19.80 -25.06
N ILE A 134 -2.88 -20.27 -23.82
CA ILE A 134 -2.26 -21.51 -23.32
C ILE A 134 -2.69 -22.74 -24.15
N LYS A 135 -3.94 -22.77 -24.63
CA LYS A 135 -4.42 -23.85 -25.53
C LYS A 135 -3.74 -23.83 -26.90
N VAL A 136 -3.47 -22.65 -27.45
CA VAL A 136 -2.81 -22.49 -28.75
C VAL A 136 -1.30 -22.74 -28.62
N ASN A 137 -0.68 -22.17 -27.60
CA ASN A 137 0.74 -22.31 -27.29
C ASN A 137 0.95 -22.28 -25.77
N PRO A 138 1.38 -23.39 -25.14
CA PRO A 138 1.56 -23.48 -23.70
C PRO A 138 2.82 -22.73 -23.23
N ILE A 139 2.77 -21.41 -23.25
CA ILE A 139 3.88 -20.53 -22.84
C ILE A 139 3.86 -20.35 -21.32
N THR A 140 4.95 -20.68 -20.63
CA THR A 140 5.10 -20.57 -19.16
C THR A 140 4.74 -19.17 -18.62
N ASN A 141 5.18 -18.12 -19.31
CA ASN A 141 4.92 -16.73 -18.89
C ASN A 141 3.41 -16.43 -18.83
N VAL A 142 2.63 -17.04 -19.73
CA VAL A 142 1.18 -16.86 -19.79
C VAL A 142 0.49 -17.59 -18.63
N LYS A 143 1.02 -18.74 -18.19
CA LYS A 143 0.57 -19.39 -16.94
C LYS A 143 0.81 -18.50 -15.72
N SER A 144 1.96 -17.80 -15.65
CA SER A 144 2.22 -16.83 -14.58
C SER A 144 1.20 -15.67 -14.60
N LEU A 145 0.91 -15.12 -15.78
CA LEU A 145 -0.13 -14.08 -15.92
C LEU A 145 -1.51 -14.59 -15.53
N LEU A 146 -1.85 -15.83 -15.90
CA LEU A 146 -3.12 -16.46 -15.53
C LEU A 146 -3.23 -16.63 -14.02
N ALA A 147 -2.16 -17.03 -13.33
CA ALA A 147 -2.13 -17.12 -11.87
C ALA A 147 -2.37 -15.75 -11.21
N GLN A 148 -1.78 -14.69 -11.76
CA GLN A 148 -1.99 -13.31 -11.28
C GLN A 148 -3.44 -12.84 -11.50
N ALA A 149 -4.05 -13.16 -12.64
CA ALA A 149 -5.45 -12.83 -12.92
C ALA A 149 -6.40 -13.55 -11.94
N TYR A 150 -6.17 -14.84 -11.69
CA TYR A 150 -6.92 -15.58 -10.68
C TYR A 150 -6.69 -15.07 -9.26
N LEU A 151 -5.47 -14.66 -8.92
CA LEU A 151 -5.19 -14.04 -7.64
C LEU A 151 -6.04 -12.78 -7.44
N ARG A 152 -6.16 -11.93 -8.47
CA ARG A 152 -7.03 -10.75 -8.42
C ARG A 152 -8.51 -11.13 -8.34
N LYS A 153 -8.94 -12.16 -9.07
CA LYS A 153 -10.32 -12.69 -9.00
C LYS A 153 -10.70 -13.16 -7.60
N ASN A 154 -9.74 -13.72 -6.87
CA ASN A 154 -9.94 -14.27 -5.53
C ASN A 154 -9.57 -13.28 -4.41
N ASP A 155 -9.64 -11.97 -4.66
CA ASP A 155 -9.32 -10.93 -3.67
C ASP A 155 -7.94 -11.09 -3.00
N GLY A 156 -6.99 -11.67 -3.75
CA GLY A 156 -5.65 -11.90 -3.26
C GLY A 156 -5.47 -13.20 -2.46
N ILE A 157 -6.47 -14.05 -2.33
CA ILE A 157 -6.37 -15.35 -1.66
C ILE A 157 -5.74 -16.38 -2.61
N VAL A 158 -4.65 -17.03 -2.18
CA VAL A 158 -4.00 -18.08 -2.95
C VAL A 158 -4.64 -19.42 -2.60
N ASN A 159 -5.55 -19.89 -3.46
CA ASN A 159 -6.13 -21.22 -3.32
C ASN A 159 -5.25 -22.31 -3.97
N GLU A 160 -5.63 -23.57 -3.81
CA GLU A 160 -4.90 -24.73 -4.36
C GLU A 160 -4.72 -24.67 -5.88
N PHE A 161 -5.72 -24.16 -6.61
CA PHE A 161 -5.62 -24.01 -8.06
C PHE A 161 -4.52 -23.01 -8.45
N ILE A 162 -4.47 -21.84 -7.81
CA ILE A 162 -3.44 -20.84 -8.06
C ILE A 162 -2.08 -21.39 -7.65
N LYS A 163 -2.00 -22.09 -6.51
CA LYS A 163 -0.76 -22.71 -6.02
C LYS A 163 -0.19 -23.71 -7.02
N LYS A 164 -1.03 -24.61 -7.55
CA LYS A 164 -0.62 -25.56 -8.58
C LYS A 164 -0.11 -24.85 -9.84
N LEU A 165 -0.80 -23.80 -10.28
CA LEU A 165 -0.41 -23.05 -11.47
C LEU A 165 0.96 -22.38 -11.33
N ILE A 166 1.27 -21.81 -10.17
CA ILE A 166 2.59 -21.21 -9.93
C ILE A 166 3.68 -22.26 -9.72
N ASP A 167 3.36 -23.45 -9.20
CA ASP A 167 4.34 -24.54 -9.07
C ASP A 167 4.82 -25.03 -10.44
N GLU A 168 3.90 -25.16 -11.40
CA GLU A 168 4.25 -25.44 -12.79
C GLU A 168 5.16 -24.35 -13.36
N VAL A 169 4.83 -23.07 -13.15
CA VAL A 169 5.67 -21.95 -13.60
C VAL A 169 7.06 -22.00 -12.99
N LEU A 170 7.16 -22.23 -11.67
CA LEU A 170 8.43 -22.21 -10.95
C LEU A 170 9.30 -23.43 -11.26
N SER A 171 8.70 -24.55 -11.69
CA SER A 171 9.45 -25.73 -12.15
C SER A 171 10.24 -25.44 -13.43
N GLU A 172 9.70 -24.61 -14.32
CA GLU A 172 10.33 -24.24 -15.60
C GLU A 172 11.13 -22.92 -15.49
N LYS A 173 10.61 -21.97 -14.70
CA LYS A 173 11.17 -20.62 -14.50
C LYS A 173 11.27 -20.30 -13.01
N PRO A 174 12.29 -20.83 -12.30
CA PRO A 174 12.44 -20.64 -10.85
C PRO A 174 12.56 -19.18 -10.41
N LYS A 175 12.97 -18.28 -11.31
CA LYS A 175 13.13 -16.84 -11.06
C LYS A 175 11.95 -15.99 -11.56
N ASP A 176 10.84 -16.60 -11.98
CA ASP A 176 9.67 -15.83 -12.42
C ASP A 176 9.16 -14.93 -11.28
N PRO A 177 9.14 -13.60 -11.46
CA PRO A 177 8.83 -12.68 -10.38
C PRO A 177 7.36 -12.74 -9.97
N GLY A 178 6.45 -13.02 -10.89
CA GLY A 178 5.03 -13.12 -10.59
C GLY A 178 4.71 -14.36 -9.76
N ALA A 179 5.20 -15.52 -10.19
CA ALA A 179 4.98 -16.76 -9.48
C ALA A 179 5.64 -16.75 -8.09
N ASN A 180 6.85 -16.20 -7.95
CA ASN A 180 7.50 -16.05 -6.64
C ASN A 180 6.76 -15.08 -5.71
N PHE A 181 6.15 -14.03 -6.25
CA PHE A 181 5.33 -13.10 -5.45
C PHE A 181 4.09 -13.81 -4.90
N ILE A 182 3.39 -14.56 -5.75
CA ILE A 182 2.22 -15.35 -5.33
C ILE A 182 2.62 -16.45 -4.33
N LEU A 183 3.78 -17.10 -4.51
CA LEU A 183 4.30 -18.07 -3.55
C LEU A 183 4.60 -17.42 -2.19
N ALA A 184 5.21 -16.23 -2.17
CA ALA A 184 5.43 -15.48 -0.94
C ALA A 184 4.11 -15.15 -0.25
N LYS A 185 3.07 -14.79 -1.01
CA LYS A 185 1.73 -14.53 -0.46
C LYS A 185 1.10 -15.78 0.15
N TYR A 186 1.20 -16.92 -0.53
CA TYR A 186 0.76 -18.23 -0.01
C TYR A 186 1.49 -18.59 1.31
N LEU A 187 2.81 -18.41 1.35
CA LEU A 187 3.60 -18.64 2.57
C LEU A 187 3.11 -17.75 3.73
N ASN A 188 2.82 -16.48 3.45
CA ASN A 188 2.30 -15.55 4.46
C ASN A 188 0.91 -15.97 4.97
N GLN A 189 0.00 -16.35 4.06
CA GLN A 189 -1.35 -16.83 4.39
C GLN A 189 -1.31 -18.08 5.27
N ASN A 190 -0.31 -18.93 5.11
CA ASN A 190 -0.08 -20.13 5.93
C ASN A 190 0.82 -19.90 7.15
N GLY A 191 1.02 -18.65 7.59
CA GLY A 191 1.79 -18.31 8.79
C GLY A 191 3.32 -18.37 8.62
N ASN A 192 3.84 -18.76 7.46
CA ASN A 192 5.27 -18.86 7.17
C ASN A 192 5.90 -17.50 6.78
N LYS A 193 5.68 -16.48 7.60
CA LYS A 193 6.09 -15.08 7.34
C LYS A 193 7.59 -14.92 7.05
N ASN A 194 8.44 -15.61 7.81
CA ASN A 194 9.89 -15.55 7.63
C ASN A 194 10.34 -16.13 6.28
N LYS A 195 9.76 -17.28 5.87
CA LYS A 195 10.06 -17.88 4.57
C LYS A 195 9.59 -16.98 3.43
N SER A 196 8.41 -16.39 3.56
CA SER A 196 7.87 -15.41 2.61
C SER A 196 8.82 -14.22 2.43
N ARG A 197 9.20 -13.56 3.53
CA ARG A 197 10.12 -12.41 3.51
C ARG A 197 11.48 -12.76 2.89
N ASN A 198 12.07 -13.89 3.27
CA ASN A 198 13.35 -14.34 2.75
C ASN A 198 13.29 -14.62 1.24
N LEU A 199 12.19 -15.21 0.77
CA LEU A 199 11.97 -15.44 -0.65
C LEU A 199 11.90 -14.12 -1.43
N LEU A 200 11.09 -13.17 -0.97
CA LEU A 200 10.96 -11.87 -1.62
C LEU A 200 12.30 -11.13 -1.68
N LEU A 201 13.06 -11.11 -0.58
CA LEU A 201 14.40 -10.50 -0.54
C LEU A 201 15.38 -11.16 -1.52
N LYS A 202 15.33 -12.50 -1.63
CA LYS A 202 16.19 -13.25 -2.56
C LYS A 202 15.91 -12.89 -4.01
N ILE A 203 14.63 -12.77 -4.39
CA ILE A 203 14.23 -12.43 -5.76
C ILE A 203 14.53 -10.96 -6.04
N LEU A 204 14.21 -10.05 -5.12
CA LEU A 204 14.41 -8.60 -5.28
C LEU A 204 15.84 -8.24 -5.67
N LYS A 205 16.85 -8.92 -5.12
CA LYS A 205 18.28 -8.72 -5.46
C LYS A 205 18.61 -8.92 -6.94
N ASN A 206 17.79 -9.69 -7.67
CA ASN A 206 18.01 -10.04 -9.07
C ASN A 206 17.00 -9.37 -10.01
N LEU A 207 16.08 -8.55 -9.50
CA LEU A 207 15.11 -7.84 -10.33
C LEU A 207 15.75 -6.61 -10.98
N ASP A 208 15.35 -6.32 -12.21
CA ASP A 208 15.63 -5.02 -12.83
C ASP A 208 15.00 -3.91 -11.99
N VAL A 209 15.81 -2.95 -11.57
CA VAL A 209 15.41 -1.79 -10.76
C VAL A 209 14.33 -0.96 -11.46
N LYS A 210 14.33 -0.93 -12.80
CA LYS A 210 13.31 -0.22 -13.60
C LYS A 210 12.08 -1.08 -13.90
N GLY A 211 12.13 -2.37 -13.56
CA GLY A 211 11.07 -3.33 -13.83
C GLY A 211 9.85 -3.15 -12.90
N PRO A 212 8.65 -3.54 -13.35
CA PRO A 212 7.41 -3.34 -12.58
C PRO A 212 7.41 -4.09 -11.24
N TRP A 213 8.13 -5.22 -11.17
CA TRP A 213 8.19 -6.05 -9.96
C TRP A 213 9.10 -5.48 -8.87
N HIS A 214 10.06 -4.62 -9.20
CA HIS A 214 11.01 -4.10 -8.20
C HIS A 214 10.28 -3.29 -7.13
N GLN A 215 9.44 -2.35 -7.54
CA GLN A 215 8.66 -1.54 -6.59
C GLN A 215 7.63 -2.38 -5.83
N ILE A 216 6.93 -3.30 -6.52
CA ILE A 216 5.94 -4.19 -5.89
C ILE A 216 6.57 -4.98 -4.72
N TYR A 217 7.78 -5.51 -4.93
CA TYR A 217 8.49 -6.26 -3.89
C TYR A 217 8.95 -5.35 -2.74
N LYS A 218 9.43 -4.13 -3.04
CA LYS A 218 9.78 -3.14 -2.01
C LYS A 218 8.58 -2.78 -1.13
N ASP A 219 7.43 -2.54 -1.76
CA ASP A 219 6.19 -2.20 -1.08
C ASP A 219 5.74 -3.34 -0.14
N GLU A 220 5.72 -4.58 -0.64
CA GLU A 220 5.37 -5.77 0.16
C GLU A 220 6.35 -5.99 1.34
N LEU A 221 7.63 -5.65 1.15
CA LEU A 221 8.67 -5.77 2.18
C LEU A 221 8.74 -4.55 3.12
N ASN A 222 7.96 -3.49 2.87
CA ASN A 222 8.04 -2.19 3.56
C ASN A 222 9.46 -1.57 3.52
N ILE A 223 10.15 -1.67 2.39
CA ILE A 223 11.48 -1.09 2.17
C ILE A 223 11.32 0.26 1.45
N LYS A 224 11.86 1.33 2.03
CA LYS A 224 11.85 2.68 1.43
C LYS A 224 12.73 2.76 0.18
#